data_AF-A0A7D7ZH52-F1
#
_entry.id   AF-A0A7D7ZH52-F1
#
_cell.length_a   1.000
_cell.length_b   1.000
_cell.length_c   1.000
_cell.angle_alpha   90.00
_cell.angle_beta   90.00
_cell.angle_gamma   90.00
#
_symmetry.space_group_name_H-M   'P 1'
#
loop_
_entity.id
_entity.type
_entity.pdbx_description
1 polymer ?
#
loop_
_entity_poly.entity_id
_entity_poly.type
_entity_poly.pdbx_seq_one_letter_code
_entity_poly.pdbx_strand_id
1 'polypeptide(L)'
;MRIELAPIRPLNHPAKRTRHMFLKFDKEIYLSHGSAASIFVHCPIEIGIFLIHDSDRESLDWITCNPLNSRFGLSGSPDTGILCKYAKVSLATDYSDSTPYVEGVMKIVIENVLASGQNIDKVIFPITDNFLYYENSKTIIDGIKVVLKKRAAVSIADIKTDSLSTEWTKSPTWEDTTVTDSMEMGLE
;
A
#
# COMPACT_ATOMS: atom_id res chain seq x y z
N MET A 1 12.22 -18.48 23.33
CA MET A 1 11.05 -17.76 22.81
C MET A 1 11.20 -16.26 23.06
N ARG A 2 11.03 -15.42 22.04
CA ARG A 2 10.99 -13.95 22.15
C ARG A 2 9.81 -13.40 21.33
N ILE A 3 9.27 -12.25 21.74
CA ILE A 3 8.28 -11.51 20.96
C ILE A 3 9.01 -10.46 20.11
N GLU A 4 8.68 -10.39 18.84
CA GLU A 4 9.18 -9.36 17.92
C GLU A 4 8.02 -8.50 17.42
N LEU A 5 8.24 -7.18 17.39
CA LEU A 5 7.31 -6.20 16.85
C LEU A 5 7.92 -5.60 15.60
N ALA A 6 7.18 -5.57 14.50
CA ALA A 6 7.66 -4.98 13.27
C ALA A 6 6.52 -4.34 12.46
N PRO A 7 6.80 -3.27 11.69
CA PRO A 7 5.79 -2.63 10.86
C PRO A 7 5.44 -3.49 9.66
N ILE A 8 4.18 -3.87 9.51
CA ILE A 8 3.69 -4.73 8.43
C ILE A 8 2.76 -3.96 7.50
N ARG A 9 2.39 -4.59 6.38
CA ARG A 9 1.47 -4.00 5.40
C ARG A 9 0.09 -3.82 6.05
N PRO A 10 -0.64 -2.73 5.77
CA PRO A 10 -1.90 -2.41 6.43
C PRO A 10 -3.09 -3.24 5.89
N LEU A 11 -2.96 -4.55 5.81
CA LEU A 11 -3.94 -5.44 5.19
C LEU A 11 -4.79 -6.22 6.18
N ASN A 12 -4.45 -6.26 7.47
CA ASN A 12 -4.98 -7.25 8.39
C ASN A 12 -6.14 -6.71 9.25
N HIS A 13 -6.13 -5.43 9.62
CA HIS A 13 -7.27 -4.78 10.28
C HIS A 13 -8.25 -4.19 9.25
N PRO A 14 -9.58 -4.22 9.46
CA PRO A 14 -10.29 -5.02 10.45
C PRO A 14 -10.39 -6.51 10.06
N ALA A 15 -10.04 -6.86 8.82
CA ALA A 15 -9.92 -8.24 8.36
C ALA A 15 -9.04 -8.32 7.10
N LYS A 16 -8.33 -9.42 6.89
CA LYS A 16 -7.54 -9.63 5.67
C LYS A 16 -8.42 -10.04 4.49
N ARG A 17 -8.80 -9.07 3.63
CA ARG A 17 -9.77 -9.27 2.53
C ARG A 17 -9.27 -8.89 1.14
N THR A 18 -8.08 -8.31 1.05
CA THR A 18 -7.51 -7.85 -0.23
C THR A 18 -6.00 -7.77 -0.15
N ARG A 19 -5.38 -7.67 -1.33
CA ARG A 19 -3.96 -7.43 -1.54
C ARG A 19 -3.67 -6.03 -2.08
N HIS A 20 -4.72 -5.24 -2.33
CA HIS A 20 -4.63 -3.93 -2.99
C HIS A 20 -4.83 -2.80 -1.98
N MET A 21 -4.06 -1.73 -2.13
CA MET A 21 -4.30 -0.44 -1.50
C MET A 21 -4.94 0.51 -2.49
N PHE A 22 -5.87 1.32 -2.00
CA PHE A 22 -6.39 2.52 -2.64
C PHE A 22 -5.91 3.70 -1.80
N LEU A 23 -4.93 4.44 -2.31
CA LEU A 23 -4.51 5.70 -1.73
C LEU A 23 -5.25 6.85 -2.41
N LYS A 24 -6.06 7.58 -1.65
CA LYS A 24 -6.72 8.80 -2.08
C LYS A 24 -5.87 9.99 -1.63
N PHE A 25 -5.37 10.79 -2.55
CA PHE A 25 -4.62 12.00 -2.22
C PHE A 25 -5.56 13.06 -1.65
N ASP A 26 -5.08 13.79 -0.64
CA ASP A 26 -5.78 14.94 -0.08
C ASP A 26 -5.77 16.16 -1.01
N LYS A 27 -4.82 16.19 -1.95
CA LYS A 27 -4.66 17.19 -3.01
C LYS A 27 -4.51 16.51 -4.36
N GLU A 28 -5.19 17.04 -5.37
CA GLU A 28 -5.09 16.57 -6.75
C GLU A 28 -3.78 17.01 -7.39
N ILE A 29 -3.22 16.15 -8.22
CA ILE A 29 -1.99 16.39 -8.97
C ILE A 29 -2.37 16.51 -10.44
N TYR A 30 -2.16 17.70 -11.01
CA TYR A 30 -2.32 17.91 -12.44
C TYR A 30 -1.02 17.60 -13.17
N LEU A 31 -1.08 16.74 -14.20
CA LEU A 31 0.01 16.44 -15.11
C LEU A 31 -0.36 16.80 -16.54
N SER A 32 0.41 17.69 -17.17
CA SER A 32 0.30 17.95 -18.61
C SER A 32 0.75 16.74 -19.44
N HIS A 33 0.44 16.75 -20.74
CA HIS A 33 0.91 15.74 -21.68
C HIS A 33 2.45 15.62 -21.65
N GLY A 34 2.96 14.40 -21.53
CA GLY A 34 4.39 14.10 -21.54
C GLY A 34 5.13 14.49 -20.26
N SER A 35 4.41 14.93 -19.22
CA SER A 35 5.00 15.31 -17.94
C SER A 35 5.00 14.16 -16.93
N ALA A 36 5.85 14.28 -15.92
CA ALA A 36 5.89 13.37 -14.78
C ALA A 36 6.04 14.14 -13.48
N ALA A 37 5.53 13.58 -12.39
CA ALA A 37 5.75 14.05 -11.04
C ALA A 37 6.30 12.93 -10.16
N SER A 38 7.11 13.30 -9.17
CA SER A 38 7.56 12.44 -8.09
C SER A 38 7.08 13.03 -6.78
N ILE A 39 6.32 12.26 -6.02
CA ILE A 39 5.78 12.66 -4.73
C ILE A 39 6.17 11.64 -3.66
N PHE A 40 6.23 12.08 -2.42
CA PHE A 40 6.24 11.20 -1.26
C PHE A 40 4.87 11.28 -0.59
N VAL A 41 4.36 10.15 -0.09
CA VAL A 41 3.08 10.08 0.62
C VAL A 41 3.22 9.32 1.92
N HIS A 42 2.42 9.70 2.91
CA HIS A 42 2.24 8.93 4.14
C HIS A 42 1.35 7.71 3.84
N CYS A 43 1.96 6.54 3.70
CA CYS A 43 1.26 5.29 3.46
C CYS A 43 1.03 4.57 4.80
N PRO A 44 -0.21 4.16 5.13
CA PRO A 44 -0.49 3.50 6.41
C PRO A 44 0.33 2.22 6.61
N ILE A 45 0.58 1.91 7.87
CA ILE A 45 1.18 0.64 8.30
C ILE A 45 0.36 0.02 9.42
N GLU A 46 0.61 -1.26 9.67
CA GLU A 46 0.18 -1.96 10.87
C GLU A 46 1.41 -2.44 11.64
N ILE A 47 1.25 -2.89 12.88
CA ILE A 47 2.33 -3.49 13.67
C ILE A 47 2.00 -4.97 13.83
N GLY A 48 2.85 -5.83 13.30
CA GLY A 48 2.79 -7.27 13.51
C GLY A 48 3.45 -7.67 14.82
N ILE A 49 2.84 -8.63 15.50
CA ILE A 49 3.34 -9.25 16.71
C ILE A 49 3.71 -10.69 16.37
N PHE A 50 4.98 -11.04 16.51
CA PHE A 50 5.51 -12.33 16.11
C PHE A 50 6.11 -13.08 17.29
N LEU A 51 5.87 -14.39 17.36
CA LEU A 51 6.58 -15.31 18.25
C LEU A 51 7.77 -15.89 17.50
N ILE A 52 8.96 -15.73 18.07
CA ILE A 52 10.19 -16.29 17.54
C ILE A 52 10.72 -17.35 18.50
N HIS A 53 10.81 -18.58 18.01
CA HIS A 53 11.45 -19.70 18.71
C HIS A 53 12.43 -20.38 17.76
N ASP A 54 13.72 -20.25 18.04
CA ASP A 54 14.80 -20.82 17.24
C ASP A 54 14.73 -20.34 15.78
N SER A 55 14.45 -21.23 14.82
CA SER A 55 14.22 -20.87 13.41
C SER A 55 12.77 -20.49 13.10
N ASP A 56 11.84 -20.84 13.98
CA ASP A 56 10.41 -20.74 13.74
C ASP A 56 9.90 -19.35 14.06
N ARG A 57 9.06 -18.84 13.16
CA ARG A 57 8.52 -17.49 13.20
C ARG A 57 7.04 -17.56 12.93
N GLU A 58 6.24 -17.28 13.94
CA GLU A 58 4.79 -17.38 13.90
C GLU A 58 4.16 -16.00 14.08
N SER A 59 3.13 -15.69 13.27
CA SER A 59 2.29 -14.50 13.46
C SER A 59 1.36 -14.74 14.64
N LEU A 60 1.42 -13.90 15.66
CA LEU A 60 0.56 -13.98 16.84
C LEU A 60 -0.67 -13.07 16.70
N ASP A 61 -0.45 -11.80 16.36
CA ASP A 61 -1.50 -10.79 16.26
C ASP A 61 -0.99 -9.57 15.46
N TRP A 62 -1.87 -8.62 15.17
CA TRP A 62 -1.55 -7.35 14.52
C TRP A 62 -2.38 -6.21 15.10
N ILE A 63 -1.78 -5.03 15.14
CA ILE A 63 -2.46 -3.83 15.65
C ILE A 63 -2.30 -2.71 14.62
N THR A 64 -3.41 -2.02 14.34
CA THR A 64 -3.35 -0.73 13.66
C THR A 64 -3.42 0.39 14.69
N CYS A 65 -2.53 1.38 14.57
CA CYS A 65 -2.62 2.61 15.37
C CYS A 65 -3.62 3.62 14.79
N ASN A 66 -4.33 3.28 13.70
CA ASN A 66 -5.32 4.14 13.05
C ASN A 66 -6.58 3.37 12.61
N PRO A 67 -7.32 2.72 13.54
CA PRO A 67 -8.45 1.85 13.19
C PRO A 67 -9.61 2.59 12.52
N LEU A 68 -9.87 3.85 12.90
CA LEU A 68 -11.00 4.64 12.40
C LEU A 68 -10.89 4.99 10.90
N ASN A 69 -9.66 5.02 10.38
CA ASN A 69 -9.37 5.28 8.96
C ASN A 69 -9.03 4.01 8.19
N SER A 70 -9.05 2.84 8.83
CA SER A 70 -8.72 1.56 8.24
C SER A 70 -9.96 0.93 7.60
N ARG A 71 -10.31 1.35 6.38
CA ARG A 71 -11.56 0.97 5.69
C ARG A 71 -11.32 0.16 4.43
N PHE A 72 -12.38 -0.42 3.87
CA PHE A 72 -12.37 -0.97 2.52
C PHE A 72 -13.05 -0.01 1.55
N GLY A 73 -12.59 -0.01 0.31
CA GLY A 73 -13.24 0.65 -0.82
C GLY A 73 -13.27 -0.28 -2.02
N LEU A 74 -14.31 -0.17 -2.83
CA LEU A 74 -14.40 -0.87 -4.11
C LEU A 74 -13.96 0.07 -5.22
N SER A 75 -12.98 -0.34 -6.03
CA SER A 75 -12.61 0.40 -7.24
C SER A 75 -13.12 -0.31 -8.48
N GLY A 76 -14.15 0.26 -9.11
CA GLY A 76 -14.78 -0.28 -10.31
C GLY A 76 -16.29 -0.45 -10.11
N SER A 77 -16.92 -1.19 -11.01
CA SER A 77 -18.33 -1.58 -10.85
C SER A 77 -18.50 -2.58 -9.69
N PRO A 78 -19.71 -2.73 -9.14
CA PRO A 78 -20.02 -3.76 -8.14
C PRO A 78 -19.56 -5.17 -8.55
N ASP A 79 -19.69 -5.50 -9.84
CA ASP A 79 -19.50 -6.88 -10.32
C ASP A 79 -18.05 -7.22 -10.70
N THR A 80 -17.23 -6.22 -11.09
CA THR A 80 -15.85 -6.44 -11.57
C THR A 80 -14.83 -5.54 -10.89
N GLY A 81 -15.25 -4.81 -9.86
CA GLY A 81 -14.38 -3.92 -9.11
C GLY A 81 -13.37 -4.66 -8.27
N ILE A 82 -12.28 -3.98 -7.93
CA ILE A 82 -11.24 -4.52 -7.05
C ILE A 82 -11.52 -4.02 -5.64
N LEU A 83 -11.77 -4.94 -4.71
CA LEU A 83 -11.80 -4.61 -3.29
C LEU A 83 -10.41 -4.14 -2.87
N CYS A 84 -10.30 -2.98 -2.25
CA CYS A 84 -9.04 -2.37 -1.85
C CYS A 84 -9.12 -1.92 -0.40
N LYS A 85 -7.97 -1.92 0.27
CA LYS A 85 -7.79 -1.22 1.53
C LYS A 85 -7.70 0.27 1.25
N TYR A 86 -8.64 1.04 1.78
CA TYR A 86 -8.75 2.47 1.52
C TYR A 86 -7.99 3.28 2.56
N ALA A 87 -7.23 4.27 2.09
CA ALA A 87 -6.64 5.30 2.94
C ALA A 87 -6.65 6.66 2.22
N LYS A 88 -7.06 7.71 2.93
CA LYS A 88 -6.79 9.09 2.51
C LYS A 88 -5.42 9.50 3.04
N VAL A 89 -4.55 9.96 2.16
CA VAL A 89 -3.14 10.24 2.48
C VAL A 89 -2.77 11.67 2.12
N SER A 90 -1.85 12.23 2.89
CA SER A 90 -1.21 13.52 2.62
C SER A 90 0.19 13.32 2.01
N LEU A 91 0.71 14.38 1.40
CA LEU A 91 2.09 14.42 0.93
C LEU A 91 3.06 14.43 2.12
N ALA A 92 4.10 13.62 2.00
CA ALA A 92 5.28 13.66 2.86
C ALA A 92 6.37 14.51 2.21
N THR A 93 7.30 15.01 3.02
CA THR A 93 8.43 15.82 2.54
C THR A 93 9.49 14.95 1.86
N ASP A 94 9.90 13.88 2.55
CA ASP A 94 10.88 12.89 2.10
C ASP A 94 10.78 11.63 2.97
N TYR A 95 11.68 10.66 2.79
CA TYR A 95 11.68 9.40 3.55
C TYR A 95 11.87 9.55 5.08
N SER A 96 12.31 10.71 5.56
CA SER A 96 12.48 10.97 6.99
C SER A 96 11.18 11.41 7.68
N ASP A 97 10.14 11.75 6.91
CA ASP A 97 8.85 12.30 7.34
C ASP A 97 7.80 11.20 7.58
N SER A 98 8.18 10.12 8.25
CA SER A 98 7.23 9.06 8.65
C SER A 98 6.58 9.36 10.00
N THR A 99 5.31 9.03 10.17
CA THR A 99 4.64 9.08 11.48
C THR A 99 4.85 7.75 12.22
N PRO A 100 5.59 7.71 13.33
CA PRO A 100 5.89 6.47 14.06
C PRO A 100 4.66 5.60 14.30
N TYR A 101 4.77 4.33 13.93
CA TYR A 101 3.76 3.27 14.12
C TYR A 101 2.42 3.47 13.38
N VAL A 102 2.23 4.58 12.67
CA VAL A 102 0.97 4.91 11.98
C VAL A 102 1.15 4.88 10.47
N GLU A 103 2.19 5.52 9.96
CA GLU A 103 2.44 5.69 8.53
C GLU A 103 3.94 5.55 8.22
N GLY A 104 4.25 4.84 7.14
CA GLY A 104 5.55 4.90 6.49
C GLY A 104 5.53 5.85 5.31
N VAL A 105 6.72 6.18 4.77
CA VAL A 105 6.83 7.01 3.57
C VAL A 105 7.00 6.15 2.33
N MET A 106 6.16 6.38 1.32
CA MET A 106 6.24 5.76 0.00
C MET A 106 6.48 6.82 -1.07
N LYS A 107 7.43 6.58 -1.97
CA LYS A 107 7.61 7.42 -3.17
C LYS A 107 6.72 6.92 -4.31
N ILE A 108 6.00 7.84 -4.95
CA ILE A 108 5.17 7.56 -6.11
C ILE A 108 5.67 8.42 -7.26
N VAL A 109 6.04 7.77 -8.37
CA VAL A 109 6.38 8.44 -9.63
C VAL A 109 5.21 8.26 -10.59
N ILE A 110 4.61 9.36 -11.05
CA ILE A 110 3.46 9.33 -11.96
C ILE A 110 3.89 9.98 -13.27
N GLU A 111 3.70 9.28 -14.38
CA GLU A 111 4.06 9.71 -15.73
C GLU A 111 2.81 9.73 -16.62
N ASN A 112 2.55 10.85 -17.29
CA ASN A 112 1.42 11.01 -18.20
C ASN A 112 1.88 10.95 -19.67
N VAL A 113 1.69 9.79 -20.31
CA VAL A 113 1.97 9.63 -21.75
C VAL A 113 0.70 9.73 -22.62
N LEU A 114 -0.45 10.09 -22.03
CA LEU A 114 -1.69 10.36 -22.78
C LEU A 114 -1.60 11.73 -23.46
N ALA A 115 -2.30 11.89 -24.59
CA ALA A 115 -2.30 13.13 -25.38
C ALA A 115 -2.99 14.33 -24.71
N SER A 116 -3.54 14.16 -23.50
CA SER A 116 -4.23 15.20 -22.75
C SER A 116 -3.74 15.27 -21.30
N GLY A 117 -3.89 16.45 -20.69
CA GLY A 117 -3.62 16.64 -19.27
C GLY A 117 -4.51 15.74 -18.42
N GLN A 118 -3.96 15.24 -17.31
CA GLN A 118 -4.64 14.35 -16.38
C GLN A 118 -4.63 14.94 -14.99
N ASN A 119 -5.76 14.77 -14.33
CA ASN A 119 -6.00 15.14 -12.95
C ASN A 119 -5.98 13.84 -12.14
N ILE A 120 -4.95 13.67 -11.29
CA ILE A 120 -4.74 12.45 -10.51
C ILE A 120 -4.99 12.73 -9.04
N ASP A 121 -5.98 12.04 -8.47
CA ASP A 121 -6.39 12.18 -7.09
C ASP A 121 -6.26 10.87 -6.30
N LYS A 122 -5.83 9.79 -6.94
CA LYS A 122 -5.71 8.46 -6.34
C LYS A 122 -4.76 7.55 -7.10
N VAL A 123 -4.30 6.50 -6.41
CA VAL A 123 -3.64 5.34 -7.00
C VAL A 123 -4.13 4.05 -6.34
N ILE A 124 -4.22 2.98 -7.13
CA ILE A 124 -4.60 1.65 -6.64
C ILE A 124 -3.54 0.65 -7.07
N PHE A 125 -2.95 -0.09 -6.15
CA PHE A 125 -1.83 -0.99 -6.45
C PHE A 125 -1.78 -2.18 -5.50
N PRO A 126 -1.19 -3.31 -5.91
CA PRO A 126 -0.99 -4.48 -5.04
C PRO A 126 0.13 -4.22 -4.03
N ILE A 127 -0.21 -3.75 -2.82
CA ILE A 127 0.81 -3.47 -1.78
C ILE A 127 1.57 -4.73 -1.35
N THR A 128 1.08 -5.92 -1.66
CA THR A 128 1.82 -7.16 -1.39
C THR A 128 3.15 -7.24 -2.12
N ASP A 129 3.32 -6.47 -3.19
CA ASP A 129 4.52 -6.45 -4.02
C ASP A 129 5.54 -5.41 -3.53
N ASN A 130 5.18 -4.62 -2.51
CA ASN A 130 6.03 -3.61 -1.88
C ASN A 130 6.55 -4.13 -0.54
N PHE A 131 7.86 -4.04 -0.32
CA PHE A 131 8.46 -4.29 0.99
C PHE A 131 8.47 -3.04 1.85
N LEU A 132 8.35 -3.26 3.16
CA LEU A 132 8.52 -2.24 4.19
C LEU A 132 9.91 -2.38 4.78
N TYR A 133 10.50 -1.25 5.15
CA TYR A 133 11.78 -1.18 5.83
C TYR A 133 11.65 -0.23 7.00
N TYR A 134 12.36 -0.50 8.08
CA TYR A 134 12.29 0.31 9.28
C TYR A 134 13.66 0.50 9.94
N GLU A 135 13.79 1.64 10.59
CA GLU A 135 14.93 2.00 11.41
C GLU A 135 14.40 2.82 12.59
N ASN A 136 14.71 2.38 13.81
CA ASN A 136 14.11 2.92 15.02
C ASN A 136 12.57 2.87 14.94
N SER A 137 11.91 4.02 15.02
CA SER A 137 10.45 4.15 14.92
C SER A 137 9.98 4.64 13.54
N LYS A 138 10.90 4.79 12.57
CA LYS A 138 10.57 5.27 11.22
C LYS A 138 10.33 4.10 10.28
N THR A 139 9.50 4.32 9.26
CA THR A 139 9.19 3.30 8.25
C THR A 139 9.19 3.91 6.86
N ILE A 140 9.80 3.21 5.92
CA ILE A 140 9.75 3.51 4.49
C ILE A 140 9.24 2.29 3.74
N ILE A 141 8.66 2.52 2.58
CA ILE A 141 8.03 1.49 1.76
C ILE A 141 8.56 1.60 0.35
N ASP A 142 8.80 0.45 -0.30
CA ASP A 142 9.06 0.39 -1.73
C ASP A 142 8.11 1.33 -2.48
N GLY A 143 8.65 2.08 -3.42
CA GLY A 143 7.89 3.02 -4.22
C GLY A 143 7.04 2.32 -5.28
N ILE A 144 6.32 3.13 -6.04
CA ILE A 144 5.65 2.68 -7.28
C ILE A 144 5.88 3.68 -8.40
N LYS A 145 5.98 3.16 -9.63
CA LYS A 145 5.89 3.94 -10.86
C LYS A 145 4.56 3.67 -11.54
N VAL A 146 3.80 4.74 -11.78
CA VAL A 146 2.50 4.77 -12.45
C VAL A 146 2.66 5.43 -13.81
N VAL A 147 2.29 4.73 -14.88
CA VAL A 147 2.31 5.27 -16.25
C VAL A 147 0.89 5.31 -16.81
N LEU A 148 0.35 6.51 -16.98
CA LEU A 148 -0.95 6.75 -17.60
C LEU A 148 -0.79 6.67 -19.12
N LYS A 149 -1.35 5.63 -19.75
CA LYS A 149 -1.15 5.35 -21.17
C LYS A 149 -2.41 4.83 -21.84
N LYS A 150 -2.44 4.89 -23.17
CA LYS A 150 -3.51 4.30 -23.97
C LYS A 150 -3.20 2.83 -24.26
N ARG A 151 -4.17 1.94 -24.08
CA ARG A 151 -4.12 0.53 -24.51
C ARG A 151 -5.36 0.24 -25.34
N ALA A 152 -5.17 0.01 -26.64
CA ALA A 152 -6.26 -0.06 -27.61
C ALA A 152 -7.17 1.18 -27.54
N ALA A 153 -8.46 1.01 -27.26
CA ALA A 153 -9.43 2.08 -27.18
C ALA A 153 -9.53 2.75 -25.79
N VAL A 154 -8.89 2.21 -24.75
CA VAL A 154 -9.06 2.66 -23.36
C VAL A 154 -7.77 3.27 -22.79
N SER A 155 -7.94 4.24 -21.89
CA SER A 155 -6.86 4.76 -21.06
C SER A 155 -6.69 3.89 -19.82
N ILE A 156 -5.45 3.52 -19.50
CA ILE A 156 -5.10 2.68 -18.35
C ILE A 156 -3.97 3.33 -17.54
N ALA A 157 -3.85 2.92 -16.28
CA ALA A 157 -2.69 3.18 -15.45
C ALA A 157 -1.90 1.87 -15.31
N ASP A 158 -0.67 1.84 -15.81
CA ASP A 158 0.25 0.72 -15.64
C ASP A 158 1.10 0.98 -14.40
N ILE A 159 1.20 0.00 -13.50
CA ILE A 159 1.81 0.19 -12.19
C ILE A 159 2.90 -0.86 -12.00
N LYS A 160 4.07 -0.40 -11.57
CA LYS A 160 5.22 -1.23 -11.24
C LYS A 160 5.79 -0.82 -9.89
N THR A 161 6.19 -1.78 -9.09
CA THR A 161 6.97 -1.53 -7.88
C THR A 161 8.33 -0.94 -8.23
N ASP A 162 8.77 0.04 -7.44
CA ASP A 162 10.09 0.66 -7.50
C ASP A 162 10.83 0.33 -6.20
N SER A 163 11.64 -0.73 -6.22
CA SER A 163 12.32 -1.23 -5.03
C SER A 163 13.37 -0.26 -4.50
N LEU A 164 13.44 -0.13 -3.18
CA LEU A 164 14.40 0.76 -2.53
C LEU A 164 15.74 0.06 -2.24
N SER A 165 16.82 0.78 -2.52
CA SER A 165 18.15 0.47 -2.00
C SER A 165 18.33 1.20 -0.68
N THR A 166 18.36 0.47 0.44
CA THR A 166 18.48 1.02 1.79
C THR A 166 19.17 0.02 2.72
N GLU A 167 19.85 0.54 3.74
CA GLU A 167 20.45 -0.25 4.83
C GLU A 167 19.45 -0.52 5.97
N TRP A 168 18.21 -0.02 5.84
CA TRP A 168 17.17 -0.21 6.85
C TRP A 168 16.74 -1.67 6.96
N THR A 169 16.26 -2.06 8.15
CA THR A 169 15.84 -3.43 8.40
C THR A 169 14.58 -3.72 7.59
N LYS A 170 14.66 -4.72 6.69
CA LYS A 170 13.50 -5.19 5.94
C LYS A 170 12.49 -5.83 6.90
N SER A 171 11.24 -5.40 6.82
CA SER A 171 10.19 -5.91 7.68
C SER A 171 9.81 -7.37 7.35
N PRO A 172 9.47 -8.18 8.36
CA PRO A 172 8.92 -9.51 8.16
C PRO A 172 7.66 -9.51 7.29
N THR A 173 7.52 -10.57 6.51
CA THR A 173 6.31 -10.84 5.70
C THR A 173 5.62 -12.13 6.15
N TRP A 174 5.77 -12.52 7.41
CA TRP A 174 5.19 -13.76 7.97
C TRP A 174 3.71 -13.61 8.36
N GLU A 175 3.04 -12.58 7.86
CA GLU A 175 1.60 -12.41 8.03
C GLU A 175 0.87 -13.56 7.33
N ASP A 176 -0.12 -14.14 8.00
CA ASP A 176 -0.85 -15.32 7.53
C ASP A 176 -1.37 -15.16 6.08
N THR A 177 -1.07 -16.08 5.19
CA THR A 177 -1.36 -15.95 3.74
C THR A 177 -2.80 -16.30 3.37
N THR A 178 -3.65 -16.62 4.35
CA THR A 178 -5.03 -17.07 4.18
C THR A 178 -5.97 -15.95 3.71
N VAL A 179 -5.84 -15.56 2.44
CA VAL A 179 -6.97 -15.05 1.67
C VAL A 179 -7.56 -16.27 0.96
N THR A 180 -8.42 -17.03 1.66
CA THR A 180 -9.21 -18.06 1.00
C THR A 180 -10.29 -17.36 0.19
N ASP A 181 -10.22 -17.44 -1.15
CA ASP A 181 -11.22 -16.92 -2.08
C ASP A 181 -12.55 -17.73 -2.06
N SER A 182 -12.80 -18.51 -1.01
CA SER A 182 -14.02 -19.29 -0.86
C SER A 182 -15.14 -18.40 -0.29
N MET A 183 -16.17 -18.17 -1.11
CA MET A 183 -17.39 -17.47 -0.72
C MET A 183 -18.49 -18.51 -0.45
N GLU A 184 -19.09 -18.50 0.74
CA GLU A 184 -20.32 -19.27 1.00
C GLU A 184 -21.45 -18.65 0.18
N MET A 185 -21.96 -19.42 -0.78
CA MET A 185 -22.97 -18.98 -1.75
C MET A 185 -24.42 -19.32 -1.33
N GLY A 186 -24.63 -19.93 -0.16
CA GLY A 186 -25.97 -20.35 0.28
C GLY A 186 -26.71 -21.14 -0.79
N LEU A 187 -26.02 -22.10 -1.42
CA LEU A 187 -26.61 -22.95 -2.45
C LEU A 187 -27.54 -23.96 -1.75
N GLU A 188 -28.85 -23.73 -1.86
CA GLU A 188 -29.89 -24.77 -1.67
C GLU A 188 -30.00 -25.68 -2.90
#